data_AF-A0A9N7PK30-F1
#
_entry.id   AF-A0A9N7PK30-F1
#
_cell.length_a   1.000
_cell.length_b   1.000
_cell.length_c   1.000
_cell.angle_alpha   90.00
_cell.angle_beta   90.00
_cell.angle_gamma   90.00
#
_symmetry.space_group_name_H-M   'P 1'
#
loop_
_entity.id
_entity.type
_entity.pdbx_description
1 polymer ?
#
loop_
_entity_poly.entity_id
_entity_poly.type
_entity_poly.pdbx_seq_one_letter_code
_entity_poly.pdbx_strand_id
1 'polypeptide(L)'
;MIKKTFKKILSSAVATGLLMGGIPFLSANAATNESVEVIKLSQENLQQLNYAIEEMRIAIDLVDNADFTNIDNYNRLLIFATTSLERSRGLGIENQYIDSIEESGNEVRELTYRITRVLQAINNVEIVFSEERNDTKENKENVVNTLNEVLTQEIQAGELNENTLRSAVNILHQYVAKL
;
A
#
# COMPACT_ATOMS: atom_id res chain seq x y z
N MET A 1 5.45 6.13 -5.21
CA MET A 1 6.83 5.69 -5.53
C MET A 1 6.87 4.21 -5.91
N ILE A 2 6.00 3.37 -5.32
CA ILE A 2 5.79 1.96 -5.65
C ILE A 2 5.33 1.73 -7.10
N LYS A 3 4.51 2.64 -7.69
CA LYS A 3 4.15 2.55 -9.11
C LYS A 3 5.34 2.38 -10.05
N LYS A 4 6.54 2.93 -9.77
CA LYS A 4 7.67 2.79 -10.70
C LYS A 4 8.23 1.37 -10.74
N THR A 5 8.16 0.63 -9.63
CA THR A 5 8.61 -0.76 -9.52
C THR A 5 7.56 -1.71 -10.09
N PHE A 6 6.30 -1.59 -9.67
CA PHE A 6 5.21 -2.46 -10.10
C PHE A 6 4.78 -2.27 -11.56
N LYS A 7 4.89 -1.04 -12.10
CA LYS A 7 4.48 -0.72 -13.49
C LYS A 7 5.36 -1.38 -14.55
N LYS A 8 6.60 -1.81 -14.23
CA LYS A 8 7.44 -2.60 -15.14
C LYS A 8 6.91 -4.03 -15.35
N ILE A 9 6.18 -4.55 -14.37
CA ILE A 9 5.70 -5.95 -14.34
C ILE A 9 4.26 -6.03 -14.85
N LEU A 10 3.43 -5.00 -14.62
CA LEU A 10 2.08 -4.97 -15.18
C LEU A 10 2.05 -4.82 -16.72
N SER A 11 3.05 -4.14 -17.29
CA SER A 11 3.18 -4.00 -18.74
C SER A 11 3.45 -5.33 -19.46
N SER A 12 3.98 -6.35 -18.78
CA SER A 12 4.13 -7.70 -19.34
C SER A 12 2.90 -8.58 -19.09
N ALA A 13 2.20 -8.44 -17.95
CA ALA A 13 1.03 -9.26 -17.62
C ALA A 13 -0.18 -9.01 -18.53
N VAL A 14 -0.50 -7.73 -18.79
CA VAL A 14 -1.69 -7.33 -19.58
C VAL A 14 -1.58 -7.74 -21.05
N ALA A 15 -0.37 -7.88 -21.58
CA ALA A 15 -0.15 -8.35 -22.96
C ALA A 15 -0.53 -9.83 -23.17
N THR A 16 -0.55 -10.64 -22.11
CA THR A 16 -0.82 -12.08 -22.16
C THR A 16 -2.28 -12.47 -21.89
N GLY A 17 -3.11 -11.54 -21.39
CA GLY A 17 -4.48 -11.83 -20.94
C GLY A 17 -5.62 -11.35 -21.85
N LEU A 18 -5.33 -10.66 -22.96
CA LEU A 18 -6.37 -10.02 -23.79
C LEU A 18 -6.88 -10.89 -24.96
N LEU A 19 -6.40 -12.11 -25.13
CA LEU A 19 -6.93 -13.03 -26.13
C LEU A 19 -7.58 -14.23 -25.43
N MET A 20 -8.91 -14.17 -25.34
CA MET A 20 -9.77 -15.34 -25.19
C MET A 20 -9.27 -16.48 -26.10
N GLY A 21 -8.71 -17.51 -25.49
CA GLY A 21 -8.17 -18.68 -26.20
C GLY A 21 -6.84 -19.08 -25.60
N GLY A 22 -6.80 -20.22 -24.91
CA GLY A 22 -5.65 -20.67 -24.14
C GLY A 22 -4.33 -20.61 -24.90
N ILE A 23 -3.41 -19.77 -24.43
CA ILE A 23 -1.99 -19.78 -24.80
C ILE A 23 -1.21 -19.48 -23.51
N PRO A 24 0.00 -20.04 -23.32
CA PRO A 24 0.67 -20.03 -22.04
C PRO A 24 1.28 -18.69 -21.66
N PHE A 25 1.44 -18.47 -20.36
CA PHE A 25 2.24 -17.39 -19.81
C PHE A 25 3.73 -17.61 -20.16
N LEU A 26 4.37 -16.63 -20.81
CA LEU A 26 5.81 -16.63 -21.05
C LEU A 26 6.49 -15.75 -20.00
N SER A 27 7.36 -16.35 -19.18
CA SER A 27 8.40 -15.63 -18.45
C SER A 27 9.50 -15.28 -19.47
N ALA A 28 9.74 -13.99 -19.68
CA ALA A 28 10.78 -13.52 -20.57
C ALA A 28 11.98 -13.02 -19.75
N ASN A 29 12.83 -13.95 -19.29
CA ASN A 29 14.21 -13.58 -18.99
C ASN A 29 14.97 -13.52 -20.31
N ALA A 30 15.11 -12.29 -20.84
CA ALA A 30 16.00 -12.05 -21.95
C ALA A 30 17.45 -12.30 -21.47
N ALA A 31 18.03 -13.40 -21.97
CA ALA A 31 19.44 -13.80 -21.91
C ALA A 31 19.80 -14.98 -21.00
N THR A 32 19.19 -16.15 -21.18
CA THR A 32 19.87 -17.45 -21.00
C THR A 32 19.17 -18.52 -21.85
N ASN A 33 19.93 -19.43 -22.47
CA ASN A 33 19.44 -20.63 -23.16
C ASN A 33 18.88 -21.66 -22.16
N GLU A 34 17.96 -21.25 -21.30
CA GLU A 34 17.21 -22.16 -20.42
C GLU A 34 15.86 -22.42 -21.06
N SER A 35 15.50 -23.70 -21.17
CA SER A 35 14.18 -24.13 -21.60
C SER A 35 13.12 -23.40 -20.79
N VAL A 36 12.35 -22.52 -21.45
CA VAL A 36 11.21 -21.84 -20.84
C VAL A 36 10.23 -22.92 -20.38
N GLU A 37 10.24 -23.21 -19.09
CA GLU A 37 9.28 -24.12 -18.48
C GLU A 37 7.94 -23.42 -18.48
N VAL A 38 7.14 -23.73 -19.50
CA VAL A 38 5.80 -23.20 -19.66
C VAL A 38 4.93 -23.84 -18.58
N ILE A 39 4.78 -23.17 -17.45
CA ILE A 39 3.80 -23.55 -16.43
C ILE A 39 2.41 -23.33 -17.04
N LYS A 40 1.81 -24.39 -17.56
CA LYS A 40 0.41 -24.39 -17.99
C LYS A 40 -0.46 -24.33 -16.74
N LEU A 41 -0.83 -23.12 -16.33
CA LEU A 41 -1.85 -22.91 -15.31
C LEU A 41 -3.20 -23.41 -15.82
N SER A 42 -3.97 -24.02 -14.91
CA SER A 42 -5.40 -24.26 -15.17
C SER A 42 -6.09 -22.90 -15.39
N GLN A 43 -7.22 -22.89 -16.10
CA GLN A 43 -8.00 -21.67 -16.28
C GLN A 43 -8.41 -21.04 -14.94
N GLU A 44 -8.73 -21.89 -13.96
CA GLU A 44 -9.04 -21.47 -12.59
C GLU A 44 -7.84 -20.81 -11.92
N ASN A 45 -6.65 -21.42 -11.95
CA ASN A 45 -5.44 -20.84 -11.36
C ASN A 45 -5.03 -19.54 -12.06
N LEU A 46 -5.20 -19.47 -13.37
CA LEU A 46 -4.97 -18.25 -14.14
C LEU A 46 -5.94 -17.12 -13.73
N GLN A 47 -7.22 -17.44 -13.53
CA GLN A 47 -8.21 -16.48 -13.07
C GLN A 47 -7.90 -15.98 -11.66
N GLN A 48 -7.52 -16.89 -10.74
CA GLN A 48 -7.10 -16.53 -9.39
C GLN A 48 -5.84 -15.65 -9.40
N LEU A 49 -4.85 -15.96 -10.24
CA LEU A 49 -3.66 -15.12 -10.38
C LEU A 49 -4.01 -13.71 -10.88
N ASN A 50 -4.90 -13.59 -11.86
CA ASN A 50 -5.36 -12.29 -12.35
C ASN A 50 -6.08 -11.46 -11.28
N TYR A 51 -6.90 -12.10 -10.44
CA TYR A 51 -7.50 -11.41 -9.30
C TYR A 51 -6.45 -10.92 -8.30
N ALA A 52 -5.45 -11.75 -7.98
CA ALA A 52 -4.39 -11.36 -7.06
C ALA A 52 -3.61 -10.15 -7.60
N ILE A 53 -3.30 -10.13 -8.91
CA ILE A 53 -2.63 -9.00 -9.56
C ILE A 53 -3.46 -7.72 -9.47
N GLU A 54 -4.75 -7.78 -9.79
CA GLU A 54 -5.63 -6.60 -9.75
C GLU A 54 -5.84 -6.09 -8.31
N GLU A 55 -5.96 -6.99 -7.33
CA GLU A 55 -6.04 -6.64 -5.90
C GLU A 55 -4.77 -5.91 -5.44
N MET A 56 -3.57 -6.41 -5.78
CA MET A 56 -2.32 -5.71 -5.46
C MET A 56 -2.21 -4.37 -6.19
N ARG A 57 -2.66 -4.29 -7.44
CA ARG A 57 -2.68 -3.04 -8.21
C ARG A 57 -3.52 -1.97 -7.52
N ILE A 58 -4.67 -2.34 -6.95
CA ILE A 58 -5.52 -1.43 -6.20
C ILE A 58 -4.81 -0.98 -4.92
N ALA A 59 -4.17 -1.89 -4.18
CA ALA A 59 -3.40 -1.55 -2.98
C ALA A 59 -2.30 -0.51 -3.29
N ILE A 60 -1.57 -0.70 -4.39
CA ILE A 60 -0.52 0.22 -4.83
C ILE A 60 -1.09 1.58 -5.26
N ASP A 61 -2.22 1.58 -5.96
CA ASP A 61 -2.88 2.84 -6.33
C ASP A 61 -3.34 3.62 -5.10
N LEU A 62 -3.84 2.93 -4.08
CA LEU A 62 -4.16 3.55 -2.78
C LEU A 62 -2.91 4.13 -2.14
N VAL A 63 -1.81 3.37 -2.06
CA VAL A 63 -0.54 3.87 -1.51
C VAL A 63 -0.10 5.17 -2.19
N ASP A 64 -0.16 5.22 -3.51
CA ASP A 64 0.37 6.35 -4.28
C ASP A 64 -0.55 7.57 -4.26
N ASN A 65 -1.87 7.39 -4.08
CA ASN A 65 -2.84 8.44 -4.35
C ASN A 65 -3.85 8.71 -3.23
N ALA A 66 -4.12 7.77 -2.34
CA ALA A 66 -5.16 7.92 -1.33
C ALA A 66 -4.70 8.79 -0.16
N ASP A 67 -5.68 9.47 0.46
CA ASP A 67 -5.48 10.12 1.74
C ASP A 67 -5.74 9.11 2.86
N PHE A 68 -4.68 8.72 3.58
CA PHE A 68 -4.79 7.74 4.65
C PHE A 68 -5.21 8.34 5.99
N THR A 69 -5.36 9.66 6.15
CA THR A 69 -6.04 10.20 7.34
C THR A 69 -7.52 9.85 7.34
N ASN A 70 -8.08 9.47 6.17
CA ASN A 70 -9.34 8.76 6.10
C ASN A 70 -9.12 7.26 6.34
N ILE A 71 -9.62 6.77 7.49
CA ILE A 71 -9.45 5.38 7.92
C ILE A 71 -10.01 4.35 6.92
N ASP A 72 -11.03 4.70 6.13
CA ASP A 72 -11.60 3.79 5.14
C ASP A 72 -10.60 3.49 4.02
N ASN A 73 -9.77 4.46 3.63
CA ASN A 73 -8.73 4.24 2.64
C ASN A 73 -7.64 3.32 3.19
N TYR A 74 -7.29 3.47 4.47
CA TYR A 74 -6.34 2.59 5.15
C TYR A 74 -6.88 1.16 5.26
N ASN A 75 -8.14 0.99 5.67
CA ASN A 75 -8.79 -0.31 5.74
C ASN A 75 -8.86 -1.00 4.36
N ARG A 76 -9.19 -0.23 3.31
CA ARG A 76 -9.20 -0.74 1.94
C ARG A 76 -7.81 -1.20 1.49
N LEU A 77 -6.75 -0.45 1.81
CA LEU A 77 -5.37 -0.84 1.51
C LEU A 77 -5.05 -2.20 2.12
N LEU A 78 -5.34 -2.38 3.42
CA LEU A 78 -5.08 -3.63 4.12
C LEU A 78 -5.85 -4.82 3.52
N ILE A 79 -7.13 -4.62 3.20
CA ILE A 79 -7.97 -5.66 2.59
C ILE A 79 -7.37 -6.09 1.25
N PHE A 80 -7.14 -5.16 0.32
CA PHE A 80 -6.66 -5.49 -1.01
C PHE A 80 -5.26 -6.13 -1.00
N ALA A 81 -4.34 -5.61 -0.20
CA ALA A 81 -3.00 -6.19 -0.09
C ALA A 81 -3.04 -7.60 0.52
N THR A 82 -3.83 -7.81 1.57
CA THR A 82 -3.95 -9.11 2.24
C THR A 82 -4.61 -10.14 1.33
N THR A 83 -5.74 -9.81 0.71
CA THR A 83 -6.46 -10.73 -0.18
C THR A 83 -5.60 -11.13 -1.39
N SER A 84 -4.85 -10.17 -1.95
CA SER A 84 -3.91 -10.46 -3.04
C SER A 84 -2.84 -11.47 -2.62
N LEU A 85 -2.21 -11.26 -1.47
CA LEU A 85 -1.17 -12.14 -0.94
C LEU A 85 -1.73 -13.53 -0.62
N GLU A 86 -2.87 -13.62 0.07
CA GLU A 86 -3.53 -14.89 0.38
C GLU A 86 -3.87 -15.68 -0.88
N ARG A 87 -4.43 -15.00 -1.89
CA ARG A 87 -4.78 -15.63 -3.16
C ARG A 87 -3.55 -16.12 -3.91
N SER A 88 -2.48 -15.31 -3.95
CA SER A 88 -1.22 -15.68 -4.61
C SER A 88 -0.56 -16.90 -3.95
N ARG A 89 -0.51 -16.95 -2.61
CA ARG A 89 0.01 -18.09 -1.84
C ARG A 89 -0.84 -19.33 -1.98
N GLY A 90 -2.17 -19.17 -2.02
CA GLY A 90 -3.13 -20.26 -2.20
C GLY A 90 -3.00 -21.01 -3.52
N LEU A 91 -2.35 -20.42 -4.54
CA LEU A 91 -2.09 -21.08 -5.82
C LEU A 91 -1.05 -22.20 -5.71
N GLY A 92 -0.12 -22.12 -4.76
CA GLY A 92 0.93 -23.15 -4.57
C GLY A 92 1.81 -23.40 -5.80
N ILE A 93 1.98 -22.37 -6.65
CA ILE A 93 2.81 -22.40 -7.85
C ILE A 93 3.97 -21.42 -7.71
N GLU A 94 5.10 -21.71 -8.35
CA GLU A 94 6.18 -20.75 -8.50
C GLU A 94 5.94 -19.94 -9.79
N ASN A 95 5.91 -18.61 -9.69
CA ASN A 95 5.67 -17.74 -10.85
C ASN A 95 6.20 -16.33 -10.55
N GLN A 96 6.88 -15.70 -11.53
CA GLN A 96 7.36 -14.32 -11.44
C GLN A 96 6.30 -13.31 -10.97
N TYR A 97 5.01 -13.51 -11.31
CA TYR A 97 3.94 -12.63 -10.88
C TYR A 97 3.61 -12.79 -9.40
N ILE A 98 3.76 -13.99 -8.84
CA ILE A 98 3.63 -14.23 -7.40
C ILE A 98 4.80 -13.56 -6.67
N ASP A 99 6.03 -13.72 -7.16
CA ASP A 99 7.20 -13.05 -6.59
C ASP A 99 7.00 -11.53 -6.57
N SER A 100 6.47 -10.97 -7.66
CA SER A 100 6.15 -9.54 -7.77
C SER A 100 5.06 -9.08 -6.81
N ILE A 101 4.04 -9.92 -6.58
CA ILE A 101 2.97 -9.66 -5.60
C ILE A 101 3.56 -9.68 -4.18
N GLU A 102 4.43 -10.63 -3.86
CA GLU A 102 5.10 -10.73 -2.55
C GLU A 102 6.01 -9.53 -2.30
N GLU A 103 6.86 -9.16 -3.25
CA GLU A 103 7.70 -7.96 -3.18
C GLU A 103 6.86 -6.69 -2.94
N SER A 104 5.81 -6.51 -3.73
CA SER A 104 4.90 -5.37 -3.59
C SER A 104 4.17 -5.38 -2.24
N GLY A 105 3.77 -6.56 -1.77
CA GLY A 105 3.14 -6.73 -0.47
C GLY A 105 4.09 -6.37 0.69
N ASN A 106 5.39 -6.62 0.53
CA ASN A 106 6.41 -6.20 1.49
C ASN A 106 6.55 -4.67 1.51
N GLU A 107 6.64 -4.03 0.34
CA GLU A 107 6.69 -2.56 0.26
C GLU A 107 5.44 -1.90 0.86
N VAL A 108 4.25 -2.44 0.55
CA VAL A 108 2.99 -1.99 1.16
C VAL A 108 3.03 -2.11 2.68
N ARG A 109 3.56 -3.22 3.21
CA ARG A 109 3.69 -3.43 4.66
C ARG A 109 4.60 -2.40 5.32
N GLU A 110 5.74 -2.09 4.72
CA GLU A 110 6.64 -1.05 5.22
C GLU A 110 5.96 0.32 5.27
N LEU A 111 5.16 0.65 4.24
CA LEU A 111 4.40 1.90 4.23
C LEU A 111 3.25 1.90 5.24
N THR A 112 2.59 0.77 5.49
CA THR A 112 1.54 0.70 6.52
C THR A 112 2.07 1.02 7.92
N TYR A 113 3.32 0.67 8.24
CA TYR A 113 3.98 1.09 9.47
C TYR A 113 4.07 2.62 9.58
N ARG A 114 4.52 3.29 8.51
CA ARG A 114 4.61 4.76 8.46
C ARG A 114 3.25 5.43 8.56
N ILE A 115 2.25 4.92 7.84
CA ILE A 115 0.88 5.42 7.90
C ILE A 115 0.32 5.30 9.32
N THR A 116 0.50 4.13 9.95
CA THR A 116 0.00 3.86 11.31
C THR A 116 0.59 4.83 12.31
N ARG A 117 1.89 5.13 12.19
CA ARG A 117 2.57 6.08 13.07
C ARG A 117 1.97 7.49 12.99
N VAL A 118 1.66 7.98 11.79
CA VAL A 118 0.97 9.28 11.60
C VAL A 118 -0.43 9.23 12.20
N LEU A 119 -1.20 8.17 11.92
CA LEU A 119 -2.56 8.01 12.43
C LEU A 119 -2.62 7.94 13.95
N GLN A 120 -1.68 7.25 14.60
CA GLN A 120 -1.59 7.20 16.05
C GLN A 120 -1.28 8.57 16.65
N ALA A 121 -0.39 9.34 16.03
CA ALA A 121 -0.09 10.70 16.48
C ALA A 121 -1.32 11.62 16.37
N ILE A 122 -2.08 11.53 15.27
CA ILE A 122 -3.34 12.25 15.09
C ILE A 122 -4.35 11.85 16.17
N ASN A 123 -4.58 10.55 16.36
CA ASN A 123 -5.54 10.04 17.34
C ASN A 123 -5.20 10.48 18.77
N ASN A 124 -3.91 10.55 19.13
CA ASN A 124 -3.49 11.07 20.43
C ASN A 124 -3.86 12.54 20.62
N VAL A 125 -3.72 13.37 19.58
CA VAL A 125 -4.16 14.76 19.59
C VAL A 125 -5.68 14.84 19.75
N GLU A 126 -6.44 14.07 18.97
CA GLU A 126 -7.91 14.02 19.05
C GLU A 126 -8.40 13.66 20.46
N ILE A 127 -7.79 12.66 21.09
CA ILE A 127 -8.13 12.21 22.44
C ILE A 127 -7.86 13.31 23.47
N VAL A 128 -6.68 13.93 23.45
CA VAL A 128 -6.30 14.98 24.43
C VAL A 128 -7.07 16.28 24.23
N PHE A 129 -7.51 16.57 23.00
CA PHE A 129 -8.36 17.73 22.71
C PHE A 129 -9.86 17.45 22.87
N SER A 130 -10.26 16.21 23.17
CA SER A 130 -11.66 15.89 23.45
C SER A 130 -12.16 16.69 24.65
N GLU A 131 -13.38 17.21 24.56
CA GLU A 131 -13.98 18.01 25.63
C GLU A 131 -14.14 17.21 26.93
N GLU A 132 -14.29 15.88 26.80
CA GLU A 132 -14.50 14.96 27.91
C GLU A 132 -13.26 14.78 28.79
N ARG A 133 -12.03 14.86 28.25
CA ARG A 133 -10.81 14.62 29.04
C ARG A 133 -10.41 15.78 29.94
N ASN A 134 -10.85 17.01 29.64
CA ASN A 134 -10.45 18.23 30.36
C ASN A 134 -8.92 18.31 30.59
N ASP A 135 -8.13 17.95 29.57
CA ASP A 135 -6.67 17.87 29.63
C ASP A 135 -6.02 19.25 29.80
N THR A 136 -4.83 19.28 30.40
CA THR A 136 -4.07 20.51 30.63
C THR A 136 -3.55 21.11 29.32
N LYS A 137 -3.28 22.42 29.34
CA LYS A 137 -2.64 23.11 28.20
C LYS A 137 -1.30 22.46 27.83
N GLU A 138 -0.49 22.12 28.82
CA GLU A 138 0.81 21.45 28.64
C GLU A 138 0.66 20.09 27.93
N ASN A 139 -0.33 19.28 28.31
CA ASN A 139 -0.59 17.99 27.64
C ASN A 139 -0.99 18.20 26.17
N LYS A 140 -1.82 19.22 25.90
CA LYS A 140 -2.23 19.60 24.54
C LYS A 140 -1.05 20.04 23.68
N GLU A 141 -0.17 20.87 24.23
CA GLU A 141 1.07 21.30 23.56
C GLU A 141 1.98 20.10 23.25
N ASN A 142 2.13 19.16 24.20
CA ASN A 142 2.96 17.96 24.03
C ASN A 142 2.50 17.06 22.87
N VAL A 143 1.20 16.78 22.76
CA VAL A 143 0.69 15.92 21.66
C VAL A 143 0.77 16.62 20.31
N VAL A 144 0.57 17.95 20.27
CA VAL A 144 0.72 18.75 19.05
C VAL A 144 2.18 18.76 18.58
N ASN A 145 3.13 18.96 19.50
CA ASN A 145 4.56 18.89 19.20
C ASN A 145 4.96 17.49 18.71
N THR A 146 4.45 16.44 19.34
CA THR A 146 4.67 15.06 18.91
C THR A 146 4.15 14.81 17.49
N LEU A 147 2.94 15.28 17.16
CA LEU A 147 2.41 15.18 15.79
C LEU A 147 3.30 15.93 14.80
N ASN A 148 3.73 17.15 15.13
CA ASN A 148 4.63 17.94 14.29
C ASN A 148 5.98 17.23 14.04
N GLU A 149 6.57 16.62 15.06
CA GLU A 149 7.81 15.84 14.94
C GLU A 149 7.63 14.62 14.04
N VAL A 150 6.54 13.87 14.21
CA VAL A 150 6.22 12.71 13.36
C VAL A 150 6.07 13.15 11.90
N LEU A 151 5.31 14.22 11.64
CA LEU A 151 5.12 14.73 10.28
C LEU A 151 6.42 15.24 9.67
N THR A 152 7.25 15.94 10.44
CA THR A 152 8.56 16.39 9.97
C THR A 152 9.43 15.22 9.51
N GLN A 153 9.46 14.13 10.28
CA GLN A 153 10.25 12.95 9.95
C GLN A 153 9.71 12.21 8.72
N GLU A 154 8.40 12.06 8.58
CA GLU A 154 7.81 11.39 7.40
C GLU A 154 7.91 12.24 6.13
N ILE A 155 7.82 13.57 6.23
CA ILE A 155 8.09 14.49 5.12
C ILE A 155 9.55 14.35 4.67
N GLN A 156 10.50 14.30 5.61
CA GLN A 156 11.92 14.12 5.29
C GLN A 156 12.22 12.75 4.68
N ALA A 157 11.53 11.70 5.13
CA ALA A 157 11.67 10.36 4.56
C ALA A 157 11.18 10.31 3.09
N GLY A 158 10.13 11.07 2.75
CA GLY A 158 9.64 11.18 1.36
C GLY A 158 8.92 9.93 0.84
N GLU A 159 8.51 9.03 1.74
CA GLU A 159 7.92 7.73 1.40
C GLU A 159 6.38 7.79 1.32
N LEU A 160 5.74 8.61 2.15
CA LEU A 160 4.28 8.79 2.15
C LEU A 160 3.83 9.71 1.02
N ASN A 161 2.63 9.45 0.48
CA ASN A 161 2.07 10.30 -0.56
C ASN A 161 1.69 11.69 -0.03
N GLU A 162 1.71 12.67 -0.94
CA GLU A 162 1.44 14.07 -0.62
C GLU A 162 0.02 14.31 -0.09
N ASN A 163 -0.96 13.51 -0.51
CA ASN A 163 -2.34 13.68 -0.05
C ASN A 163 -2.46 13.41 1.45
N THR A 164 -1.88 12.30 1.91
CA THR A 164 -1.84 11.93 3.33
C THR A 164 -1.08 12.96 4.15
N LEU A 165 0.12 13.36 3.70
CA LEU A 165 0.94 14.35 4.41
C LEU A 165 0.24 15.71 4.51
N ARG A 166 -0.36 16.17 3.40
CA ARG A 166 -1.11 17.43 3.37
C ARG A 166 -2.31 17.41 4.30
N SER A 167 -3.10 16.34 4.30
CA SER A 167 -4.24 16.20 5.20
C SER A 167 -3.79 16.18 6.67
N ALA A 168 -2.72 15.44 6.99
CA ALA A 168 -2.19 15.40 8.35
C ALA A 168 -1.63 16.75 8.83
N VAL A 169 -0.96 17.51 7.96
CA VAL A 169 -0.52 18.89 8.26
C VAL A 169 -1.72 19.82 8.48
N ASN A 170 -2.80 19.67 7.71
CA ASN A 170 -4.02 20.45 7.95
C ASN A 170 -4.63 20.14 9.31
N ILE A 171 -4.66 18.86 9.71
CA ILE A 171 -5.10 18.43 11.04
C ILE A 171 -4.21 19.06 12.13
N LEU A 172 -2.89 19.03 11.97
CA LEU A 172 -1.96 19.68 12.90
C LEU A 172 -2.31 21.18 13.06
N HIS A 173 -2.46 21.92 11.97
CA HIS A 173 -2.78 23.35 12.02
C HIS A 173 -4.13 23.62 12.71
N GLN A 174 -5.13 22.76 12.50
CA GLN A 174 -6.42 22.89 13.18
C GLN A 174 -6.29 22.78 14.71
N TYR A 175 -5.41 21.90 15.21
CA TYR A 175 -5.20 21.73 16.65
C TYR A 175 -4.27 22.79 17.26
N VAL A 176 -3.25 23.22 16.52
CA VAL A 176 -2.41 24.37 16.93
C VAL A 176 -3.27 25.62 17.14
N ALA A 177 -4.27 25.86 16.28
CA ALA A 177 -5.18 27.00 16.42
C ALA A 177 -6.12 26.93 17.64
N LYS A 178 -6.18 25.78 18.33
CA LYS A 178 -7.01 25.54 19.52
C LYS A 178 -6.22 25.54 20.83
N LEU A 179 -4.90 25.75 20.77
CA LEU A 179 -4.02 25.92 21.94
C LEU A 179 -4.19 27.31 22.58
#